data_AF-A0A0J1BVQ1-F1
#
_entry.id   AF-A0A0J1BVQ1-F1
#
_cell.length_a   1.000
_cell.length_b   1.000
_cell.length_c   1.000
_cell.angle_alpha   90.00
_cell.angle_beta   90.00
_cell.angle_gamma   90.00
#
_symmetry.space_group_name_H-M   'P 1'
#
loop_
_entity.id
_entity.type
_entity.pdbx_description
1 polymer ?
#
loop_
_entity_poly.entity_id
_entity_poly.type
_entity_poly.pdbx_seq_one_letter_code
_entity_poly.pdbx_strand_id
1 'polypeptide(L)'
;MGAPVDDDGAAQQARLLRLAVEDAGIGLGRLWMDYFSLGGDAGTVEVDAYLHECLGLPPFQRDLLAHAANGLLRPGAPRAPYSADLPGAPRDPGTLPD
;
A
#
# COMPACT_ATOMS: atom_id res chain seq x y z
N MET A 1 15.03 2.95 -23.11
CA MET A 1 15.26 3.87 -21.99
C MET A 1 13.97 3.86 -21.18
N GLY A 2 13.87 2.95 -20.20
CA GLY A 2 12.64 2.67 -19.45
C GLY A 2 12.35 3.82 -18.49
N ALA A 3 11.09 4.22 -18.40
CA ALA A 3 10.66 5.35 -17.58
C ALA A 3 10.83 4.99 -16.08
N PRO A 4 11.54 5.78 -15.26
CA PRO A 4 11.73 5.50 -13.84
C PRO A 4 10.58 6.06 -12.98
N VAL A 5 9.30 5.85 -13.36
CA VAL A 5 8.17 6.62 -12.81
C VAL A 5 7.31 5.85 -11.80
N ASP A 6 7.55 4.55 -11.60
CA ASP A 6 6.72 3.72 -10.72
C ASP A 6 7.35 3.41 -9.35
N ASP A 7 8.66 3.57 -9.19
CA ASP A 7 9.38 3.24 -7.95
C ASP A 7 9.12 4.25 -6.81
N ASP A 8 9.09 5.55 -7.12
CA ASP A 8 8.82 6.60 -6.12
C ASP A 8 7.43 6.46 -5.49
N GLY A 9 6.42 6.11 -6.30
CA GLY A 9 5.07 5.83 -5.81
C GLY A 9 5.04 4.58 -4.93
N ALA A 10 5.71 3.51 -5.34
CA ALA A 10 5.76 2.26 -4.57
C ALA A 10 6.35 2.45 -3.17
N ALA A 11 7.48 3.16 -3.07
CA ALA A 11 8.14 3.48 -1.81
C ALA A 11 7.28 4.42 -0.95
N GLN A 12 6.69 5.46 -1.56
CA GLN A 12 5.81 6.37 -0.85
C GLN A 12 4.57 5.67 -0.27
N GLN A 13 3.99 4.72 -1.00
CA GLN A 13 2.88 3.88 -0.52
C GLN A 13 3.31 3.03 0.66
N ALA A 14 4.46 2.35 0.55
CA ALA A 14 5.01 1.49 1.59
C ALA A 14 5.21 2.28 2.89
N ARG A 15 5.80 3.47 2.79
CA ARG A 15 6.04 4.36 3.93
C ARG A 15 4.75 4.79 4.61
N LEU A 16 3.74 5.20 3.84
CA LEU A 16 2.46 5.64 4.40
C LEU A 16 1.67 4.49 5.01
N LEU A 17 1.71 3.31 4.38
CA LEU A 17 1.16 2.09 4.93
C LEU A 17 1.82 1.76 6.27
N ARG A 18 3.16 1.76 6.32
CA ARG A 18 3.93 1.51 7.54
C ARG A 18 3.55 2.47 8.68
N LEU A 19 3.46 3.77 8.39
CA LEU A 19 3.05 4.77 9.39
C LEU A 19 1.63 4.53 9.90
N ALA A 20 0.69 4.16 9.03
CA ALA A 20 -0.68 3.88 9.42
C ALA A 20 -0.80 2.64 10.34
N VAL A 21 -0.05 1.57 10.03
CA VAL A 21 -0.05 0.36 10.87
C VAL A 21 0.68 0.58 12.19
N GLU A 22 1.78 1.35 12.20
CA GLU A 22 2.49 1.72 13.42
C GLU A 22 1.62 2.61 14.35
N ASP A 23 0.94 3.64 13.81
CA ASP A 23 0.02 4.49 14.59
C ASP A 23 -1.15 3.69 15.18
N ALA A 24 -1.65 2.71 14.42
CA ALA A 24 -2.74 1.85 14.86
C ALA A 24 -2.29 0.69 15.76
N GLY A 25 -0.99 0.49 15.97
CA GLY A 25 -0.45 -0.65 16.73
C GLY A 25 -0.73 -2.00 16.07
N ILE A 26 -0.91 -2.03 14.75
CA ILE A 26 -1.13 -3.25 13.98
C ILE A 26 0.23 -3.94 13.77
N GLY A 27 0.40 -5.13 14.36
CA GLY A 27 1.60 -5.92 14.16
C GLY A 27 1.69 -6.53 12.76
N LEU A 28 2.91 -6.73 12.26
CA LEU A 28 3.21 -7.35 10.96
C LEU A 28 2.45 -8.66 10.74
N GLY A 29 2.43 -9.55 11.74
CA GLY A 29 1.72 -10.83 11.63
C GLY A 29 0.22 -10.67 11.43
N ARG A 30 -0.41 -9.65 12.04
CA ARG A 30 -1.84 -9.39 11.87
C ARG A 30 -2.12 -8.82 10.48
N LEU A 31 -1.34 -7.82 10.06
CA LEU A 31 -1.43 -7.26 8.72
C LEU A 31 -1.28 -8.35 7.65
N TRP A 32 -0.27 -9.21 7.80
CA TRP A 32 -0.01 -10.30 6.87
C TRP A 32 -1.15 -11.31 6.81
N MET A 33 -1.74 -11.68 7.95
CA MET A 33 -2.87 -12.63 7.99
C MET A 33 -4.11 -12.10 7.26
N ASP A 34 -4.47 -10.82 7.48
CA ASP A 34 -5.60 -10.20 6.80
C ASP A 34 -5.31 -10.06 5.29
N TYR A 35 -4.09 -9.64 4.91
CA TYR A 35 -3.65 -9.59 3.52
C TYR A 35 -3.68 -10.96 2.81
N PHE A 36 -3.16 -12.00 3.47
CA PHE A 36 -3.16 -13.37 2.93
C PHE A 36 -4.59 -13.90 2.75
N SER A 37 -5.49 -13.57 3.68
CA SER A 37 -6.91 -13.95 3.60
C SER A 37 -7.65 -13.30 2.42
N LEU A 38 -7.14 -12.17 1.91
CA LEU A 38 -7.65 -11.49 0.71
C LEU A 38 -7.08 -12.05 -0.60
N GLY A 39 -6.22 -13.06 -0.53
CA GLY A 39 -5.53 -13.63 -1.70
C GLY A 39 -4.18 -13.00 -1.99
N GLY A 40 -3.52 -12.44 -0.98
CA GLY A 40 -2.15 -11.96 -1.08
C GLY A 40 -1.15 -13.11 -1.29
N ASP A 41 -0.27 -12.96 -2.27
CA ASP A 41 0.72 -13.99 -2.65
C ASP A 41 2.10 -13.80 -2.00
N ALA A 42 2.35 -12.66 -1.34
CA ALA A 42 3.62 -12.36 -0.71
C ALA A 42 3.75 -13.00 0.69
N GLY A 43 4.94 -13.52 0.99
CA GLY A 43 5.29 -14.02 2.31
C GLY A 43 5.47 -12.90 3.34
N THR A 44 5.45 -13.24 4.63
CA THR A 44 5.63 -12.27 5.73
C THR A 44 6.92 -11.48 5.60
N VAL A 45 8.01 -12.12 5.15
CA VAL A 45 9.32 -11.48 4.94
C VAL A 45 9.29 -10.48 3.78
N GLU A 46 8.58 -10.79 2.69
CA GLU A 46 8.42 -9.88 1.56
C GLU A 46 7.56 -8.67 1.92
N VAL A 47 6.51 -8.88 2.71
CA VAL A 47 5.71 -7.79 3.27
C VAL A 47 6.54 -6.90 4.19
N ASP A 48 7.36 -7.49 5.07
CA ASP A 48 8.25 -6.73 5.94
C ASP A 48 9.29 -5.92 5.14
N ALA A 49 9.91 -6.55 4.12
CA ALA A 49 10.85 -5.88 3.23
C ALA A 49 10.18 -4.76 2.45
N TYR A 50 8.93 -4.95 2.00
CA TYR A 50 8.15 -3.90 1.34
C TYR A 50 7.89 -2.71 2.26
N LEU A 51 7.44 -2.95 3.50
CA LEU A 51 7.22 -1.88 4.49
C LEU A 51 8.48 -1.07 4.82
N HIS A 52 9.65 -1.69 4.68
CA HIS A 52 10.95 -1.06 4.86
C HIS A 52 11.57 -0.54 3.54
N GLU A 53 10.78 -0.47 2.45
CA GLU A 53 11.21 0.03 1.14
C GLU A 53 12.40 -0.77 0.54
N CYS A 54 12.68 -1.96 1.08
CA CYS A 54 13.76 -2.84 0.65
C CYS A 54 13.35 -3.76 -0.52
N LEU A 55 12.06 -3.88 -0.78
CA LEU A 55 11.48 -4.68 -1.86
C LEU A 55 10.31 -3.92 -2.50
N GLY A 56 10.27 -3.86 -3.83
CA GLY A 56 9.10 -3.38 -4.55
C GLY A 56 8.09 -4.50 -4.76
N LEU A 57 6.84 -4.29 -4.32
CA LEU A 57 5.73 -5.18 -4.64
C LEU A 57 4.92 -4.66 -5.84
N PRO A 58 4.28 -5.55 -6.62
CA PRO A 58 3.42 -5.14 -7.72
C PRO A 58 2.20 -4.35 -7.19
N PRO A 59 1.64 -3.40 -7.97
CA PRO A 59 0.57 -2.49 -7.54
C PRO A 59 -0.60 -3.18 -6.85
N PHE A 60 -1.08 -4.28 -7.42
CA PHE A 60 -2.16 -5.08 -6.86
C PHE A 60 -1.87 -5.57 -5.44
N GLN A 61 -0.65 -6.06 -5.18
CA GLN A 61 -0.28 -6.58 -3.85
C GLN A 61 -0.12 -5.44 -2.83
N ARG A 62 0.39 -4.28 -3.24
CA ARG A 62 0.46 -3.08 -2.40
C ARG A 62 -0.94 -2.58 -2.02
N ASP A 63 -1.87 -2.60 -2.96
CA ASP A 63 -3.24 -2.17 -2.73
C ASP A 63 -4.01 -3.14 -1.85
N LEU A 64 -3.75 -4.45 -1.98
CA LEU A 64 -4.27 -5.44 -1.04
C LEU A 64 -3.74 -5.23 0.38
N LEU A 65 -2.45 -4.92 0.54
CA LEU A 65 -1.88 -4.58 1.85
C LEU A 65 -2.51 -3.32 2.44
N ALA A 66 -2.70 -2.28 1.62
CA ALA A 66 -3.41 -1.07 2.03
C ALA A 66 -4.87 -1.37 2.41
N HIS A 67 -5.54 -2.26 1.67
CA HIS A 67 -6.91 -2.66 1.97
C HIS A 67 -7.00 -3.42 3.30
N ALA A 68 -6.11 -4.40 3.51
CA ALA A 68 -6.01 -5.16 4.75
C ALA A 68 -5.75 -4.24 5.96
N ALA A 69 -4.76 -3.35 5.85
CA ALA A 69 -4.48 -2.37 6.90
C ALA A 69 -5.71 -1.50 7.18
N ASN A 70 -6.34 -0.95 6.14
CA ASN A 70 -7.50 -0.08 6.27
C ASN A 70 -8.72 -0.78 6.92
N GLY A 71 -8.88 -2.08 6.74
CA GLY A 71 -9.92 -2.87 7.42
C GLY A 71 -9.65 -3.07 8.91
N LEU A 72 -8.39 -3.03 9.33
CA LEU A 72 -7.95 -3.18 10.72
C LEU A 72 -7.92 -1.86 11.50
N LEU A 73 -7.95 -0.73 10.80
CA LEU A 73 -7.93 0.60 11.42
C LEU A 73 -9.22 0.87 12.21
N ARG A 74 -9.05 1.57 13.34
CA ARG A 74 -10.18 2.15 14.09
C ARG A 74 -10.90 3.21 13.23
N PRO A 75 -12.23 3.38 13.38
CA PRO A 75 -12.95 4.47 12.73
C PRO A 75 -12.30 5.83 13.02
N GLY A 76 -12.03 6.61 11.96
CA GLY A 76 -11.40 7.94 12.06
C GLY A 76 -9.87 7.96 12.10
N ALA A 77 -9.19 6.80 12.07
CA ALA A 77 -7.74 6.77 11.87
C ALA A 77 -7.34 7.14 10.43
N PRO A 78 -6.13 7.70 10.23
CA PRO A 78 -5.61 7.98 8.89
C PRO A 78 -5.45 6.69 8.10
N ARG A 79 -6.06 6.64 6.92
CA ARG A 79 -6.06 5.47 6.04
C ARG A 79 -4.75 5.35 5.25
N ALA A 80 -4.30 4.13 5.03
CA ALA A 80 -3.23 3.86 4.08
C ALA A 80 -3.73 4.13 2.65
N PRO A 81 -2.96 4.88 1.83
CA PRO A 81 -3.35 5.18 0.45
C PRO A 81 -3.22 3.95 -0.47
N TYR A 82 -4.03 3.92 -1.52
CA TYR A 82 -3.86 2.99 -2.63
C TYR A 82 -2.89 3.56 -3.68
N SER A 83 -2.45 2.73 -4.62
CA SER A 83 -1.57 3.12 -5.72
C SER A 83 -2.14 4.29 -6.53
N ALA A 84 -3.47 4.35 -6.67
CA ALA A 84 -4.18 5.41 -7.40
C ALA A 84 -4.24 6.76 -6.66
N ASP A 85 -4.11 6.76 -5.32
CA ASP A 85 -4.14 7.98 -4.51
C ASP A 85 -2.77 8.70 -4.50
N LEU A 86 -1.73 8.08 -5.05
CA LEU A 86 -0.38 8.61 -5.00
C LEU A 86 -0.14 9.63 -6.14
N PRO A 87 0.58 10.72 -5.84
CA PRO A 87 0.99 11.68 -6.86
C PRO A 87 1.91 10.99 -7.86
N GLY A 88 1.50 10.95 -9.13
CA GLY A 88 2.23 10.26 -10.21
C GLY A 88 1.46 9.10 -10.85
N ALA A 89 0.37 8.63 -10.23
CA ALA A 89 -0.57 7.73 -10.90
C ALA A 89 -1.09 8.41 -12.19
N PRO A 90 -1.27 7.68 -13.31
CA PRO A 90 -1.85 8.24 -14.52
C PRO A 90 -3.24 8.77 -14.18
N ARG A 91 -3.30 10.07 -13.93
CA ARG A 91 -4.54 10.79 -13.67
C ARG A 91 -5.26 10.80 -15.00
N ASP A 92 -6.23 9.91 -15.17
CA ASP A 92 -7.08 9.93 -16.35
C ASP A 92 -7.69 11.35 -16.44
N PRO A 93 -7.36 12.16 -17.46
CA PRO A 93 -7.86 13.52 -17.54
C PRO A 93 -9.35 13.59 -17.96
N GLY A 94 -10.10 12.49 -17.84
CA GLY A 94 -11.51 12.38 -18.20
C GLY A 94 -12.52 13.09 -17.29
N THR A 95 -12.17 14.17 -16.61
CA THR A 95 -13.18 15.16 -16.19
C THR A 95 -13.37 16.15 -17.33
N LEU A 96 -14.28 15.81 -18.23
CA LEU A 96 -14.91 16.79 -19.11
C LEU A 96 -15.78 17.70 -18.22
N PRO A 97 -15.61 19.04 -18.25
CA PRO A 97 -16.59 19.94 -17.67
C PRO A 97 -17.82 20.02 -18.59
N ASP A 98 -19.03 19.91 -18.02
CA ASP A 98 -20.26 20.51 -18.56
C ASP A 98 -20.73 21.58 -17.57
#